data_AF-A0A8T3LJZ8-F1
#
_entry.id   AF-A0A8T3LJZ8-F1
#
_cell.length_a   1.000
_cell.length_b   1.000
_cell.length_c   1.000
_cell.angle_alpha   90.00
_cell.angle_beta   90.00
_cell.angle_gamma   90.00
#
_symmetry.space_group_name_H-M   'P 1'
#
loop_
_entity.id
_entity.type
_entity.pdbx_description
1 polymer ?
#
loop_
_entity_poly.entity_id
_entity_poly.type
_entity_poly.pdbx_seq_one_letter_code
_entity_poly.pdbx_strand_id
1 'polypeptide(L)'
;YNATGVWTFNYEELLNTPMSSGVEYLLMLGFFIAFAVKMPVVPLHGWLPDAHSQAPTAGSVDLAGILLKTAAYGLLRFSLPLFPNA
;
A
#
# COMPACT_ATOMS: atom_id res chain seq x y z
N TYR A 1 -1.38 -10.45 -17.98
CA TYR A 1 -1.33 -11.41 -19.10
C TYR A 1 -2.61 -12.20 -19.30
N ASN A 2 -3.07 -13.05 -18.36
CA ASN A 2 -4.26 -13.90 -18.61
C ASN A 2 -5.52 -13.14 -19.08
N ALA A 3 -5.72 -11.91 -18.62
CA ALA A 3 -6.85 -11.06 -19.01
C ALA A 3 -6.60 -10.22 -20.28
N THR A 4 -5.36 -9.80 -20.54
CA THR A 4 -5.02 -8.75 -21.53
C THR A 4 -4.03 -9.18 -22.61
N GLY A 5 -3.37 -10.33 -22.46
CA GLY A 5 -2.28 -10.78 -23.34
C GLY A 5 -0.98 -9.97 -23.23
N VAL A 6 -0.88 -9.04 -22.28
CA VAL A 6 0.27 -8.15 -22.12
C VAL A 6 0.90 -8.33 -20.72
N TRP A 7 2.23 -8.28 -20.66
CA TRP A 7 3.01 -8.18 -19.43
C TRP A 7 3.46 -6.74 -19.26
N THR A 8 3.05 -6.08 -18.18
CA THR A 8 3.28 -4.66 -17.95
C THR A 8 3.22 -4.34 -16.46
N PHE A 9 3.87 -3.25 -16.06
CA PHE A 9 3.66 -2.59 -14.76
C PHE A 9 3.18 -1.15 -14.97
N ASN A 10 2.77 -0.79 -16.19
CA ASN A 10 2.21 0.51 -16.47
C ASN A 10 0.92 0.70 -15.67
N TYR A 11 0.91 1.71 -14.81
CA TYR A 11 -0.19 1.96 -13.89
C TYR A 11 -1.53 2.23 -14.62
N GLU A 12 -1.52 3.00 -15.71
CA GLU A 12 -2.74 3.32 -16.47
C GLU A 12 -3.33 2.09 -17.15
N GLU A 13 -2.49 1.16 -17.61
CA GLU A 13 -2.94 -0.13 -18.15
C GLU A 13 -3.48 -1.05 -17.05
N LEU A 14 -2.86 -1.04 -15.87
CA LEU A 14 -3.31 -1.84 -14.73
C LEU A 14 -4.67 -1.39 -14.21
N LEU A 15 -4.97 -0.09 -14.19
CA LEU A 15 -6.28 0.44 -13.79
C LEU A 15 -7.44 -0.10 -14.64
N ASN A 16 -7.17 -0.41 -15.91
CA ASN A 16 -8.18 -0.86 -16.86
C ASN A 16 -8.15 -2.39 -17.06
N THR A 17 -7.40 -3.12 -16.23
CA THR A 17 -7.30 -4.58 -16.33
C THR A 17 -8.56 -5.23 -15.76
N PRO A 18 -9.33 -5.99 -16.55
CA PRO A 18 -10.53 -6.66 -16.04
C PRO A 18 -10.15 -7.77 -15.06
N MET A 19 -10.84 -7.78 -13.92
CA MET A 19 -10.62 -8.74 -12.82
C MET A 19 -11.95 -9.32 -12.37
N SER A 20 -11.94 -10.56 -11.88
CA SER A 20 -13.09 -11.11 -11.16
C SER A 20 -13.13 -10.54 -9.74
N SER A 21 -14.34 -10.40 -9.18
CA SER A 21 -14.54 -9.82 -7.85
C SER A 21 -13.71 -10.51 -6.75
N GLY A 22 -13.60 -11.83 -6.79
CA GLY A 22 -12.78 -12.58 -5.81
C GLY A 22 -11.29 -12.27 -5.91
N VAL A 23 -10.75 -12.08 -7.11
CA VAL A 23 -9.35 -11.70 -7.31
C VAL A 23 -9.12 -10.26 -6.88
N GLU A 24 -10.04 -9.36 -7.25
CA GLU A 24 -10.00 -7.95 -6.86
C GLU A 24 -9.98 -7.80 -5.34
N TYR A 25 -10.86 -8.50 -4.62
CA TYR A 25 -10.91 -8.49 -3.16
C TYR A 25 -9.63 -9.02 -2.50
N LEU A 26 -9.08 -10.14 -2.99
CA LEU A 26 -7.86 -10.72 -2.43
C LEU A 26 -6.64 -9.82 -2.63
N LEU A 27 -6.52 -9.19 -3.81
CA LEU A 27 -5.44 -8.25 -4.10
C LEU A 27 -5.59 -6.97 -3.27
N MET A 28 -6.82 -6.43 -3.18
CA MET A 28 -7.13 -5.29 -2.31
C MET A 28 -6.72 -5.59 -0.87
N LEU A 29 -7.08 -6.75 -0.32
CA LEU A 29 -6.74 -7.12 1.06
C LEU A 29 -5.21 -7.18 1.25
N GLY A 30 -4.46 -7.71 0.29
CA GLY A 30 -3.00 -7.72 0.31
C GLY A 30 -2.39 -6.31 0.34
N PHE A 31 -2.87 -5.43 -0.55
CA PHE A 31 -2.44 -4.02 -0.56
C PHE A 31 -2.82 -3.29 0.72
N PHE A 32 -4.05 -3.49 1.20
CA PHE A 32 -4.56 -2.89 2.43
C PHE A 32 -3.71 -3.29 3.63
N ILE A 33 -3.44 -4.59 3.84
CA ILE A 33 -2.60 -5.06 4.95
C ILE A 33 -1.18 -4.47 4.85
N ALA A 34 -0.57 -4.51 3.66
CA ALA A 34 0.78 -3.97 3.47
C ALA A 34 0.87 -2.48 3.83
N PHE A 35 -0.10 -1.67 3.40
CA PHE A 35 -0.14 -0.26 3.76
C PHE A 35 -0.56 -0.01 5.22
N ALA A 36 -1.44 -0.83 5.79
CA ALA A 36 -1.86 -0.73 7.18
C ALA A 36 -0.68 -0.95 8.15
N VAL A 37 0.19 -1.93 7.85
CA VAL A 37 1.46 -2.13 8.59
C VAL A 37 2.34 -0.90 8.49
N LYS A 38 2.45 -0.29 7.30
CA LYS A 38 3.28 0.89 7.06
C LYS A 38 2.68 2.20 7.62
N MET A 39 1.35 2.28 7.79
CA MET A 39 0.60 3.42 8.37
C MET A 39 0.45 3.32 9.90
N PRO A 40 1.31 2.55 10.58
CA PRO A 40 1.11 1.97 11.92
C PRO A 40 -0.32 2.06 12.51
N VAL A 41 -1.30 1.38 11.92
CA VAL A 41 -2.64 1.29 12.51
C VAL A 41 -2.67 0.29 13.67
N VAL A 42 -3.63 0.36 14.58
CA VAL A 42 -3.84 -0.69 15.60
C VAL A 42 -4.40 -1.95 14.92
N PRO A 43 -3.85 -3.17 15.17
CA PRO A 43 -2.81 -3.55 16.13
C PRO A 43 -1.37 -3.64 15.55
N LEU A 44 -1.12 -3.14 14.35
CA LEU A 44 0.10 -3.33 13.56
C LEU A 44 1.21 -2.28 13.82
N HIS A 45 1.05 -1.40 14.81
CA HIS A 45 1.96 -0.28 15.08
C HIS A 45 3.18 -0.62 15.95
N GLY A 46 3.30 -1.87 16.42
CA GLY A 46 4.31 -2.26 17.42
C GLY A 46 5.76 -2.00 17.03
N TRP A 47 6.07 -1.92 15.73
CA TRP A 47 7.41 -1.62 15.23
C TRP A 47 7.79 -0.13 15.36
N LEU A 48 6.81 0.77 15.44
CA LEU A 48 7.02 2.22 15.35
C LEU A 48 7.80 2.79 16.55
N PRO A 49 7.49 2.45 17.83
CA PRO A 49 8.25 2.93 18.98
C PRO A 49 9.73 2.51 18.93
N ASP A 50 9.99 1.26 18.54
CA ASP A 50 11.36 0.74 18.43
C ASP A 50 12.13 1.45 17.32
N ALA A 51 11.50 1.68 16.17
CA ALA A 51 12.11 2.41 15.06
C ALA A 51 12.49 3.86 15.44
N HIS A 52 11.65 4.55 16.21
CA HIS A 52 11.95 5.90 16.67
C HIS A 52 13.03 5.95 17.76
N SER A 53 13.02 4.99 18.69
CA SER A 53 14.00 4.97 19.80
C SER A 53 15.42 4.67 19.33
N GLN A 54 15.58 3.91 18.24
CA GLN A 54 16.88 3.48 17.72
C GLN A 54 17.41 4.38 16.59
N ALA A 55 16.58 5.24 16.00
CA ALA A 55 16.99 6.14 14.93
C ALA A 55 17.66 7.42 15.48
N PRO A 56 18.72 7.95 14.81
CA PRO A 56 19.18 9.32 15.05
C PRO A 56 18.04 10.32 14.85
N THR A 57 18.13 11.51 15.46
CA THR A 57 17.06 12.54 15.38
C THR A 57 16.62 12.83 13.95
N ALA A 58 17.58 12.98 13.01
CA ALA A 58 17.26 13.19 11.60
C ALA A 58 16.47 12.01 10.99
N GLY A 59 16.86 10.77 11.29
CA GLY A 59 16.15 9.58 10.83
C GLY A 59 14.73 9.46 11.39
N SER A 60 14.52 9.86 12.64
CA SER A 60 13.17 9.95 13.23
C SER A 60 12.30 10.99 12.53
N VAL A 61 12.86 12.12 12.13
CA VAL A 61 12.15 13.16 11.37
C VAL A 61 11.76 12.65 9.98
N ASP A 62 12.64 11.95 9.28
CA ASP A 62 12.33 11.37 7.97
C ASP A 62 11.25 10.28 8.07
N LEU A 63 11.32 9.43 9.10
CA LEU A 63 10.34 8.39 9.38
C LEU A 63 8.94 8.98 9.59
N ALA A 64 8.82 9.98 10.46
CA ALA A 64 7.55 10.64 10.76
C ALA A 64 7.06 11.52 9.59
N GLY A 65 7.98 12.25 8.95
CA GLY A 65 7.66 13.28 7.96
C GLY A 65 7.31 12.74 6.57
N ILE A 66 7.96 11.65 6.16
CA ILE A 66 7.85 11.09 4.79
C ILE A 66 7.22 9.70 4.84
N LEU A 67 7.83 8.76 5.57
CA LEU A 67 7.49 7.34 5.43
C LEU A 67 6.03 7.03 5.80
N LEU A 68 5.51 7.63 6.88
CA LEU A 68 4.10 7.50 7.26
C LEU A 68 3.14 8.06 6.21
N LYS A 69 3.50 9.18 5.57
CA LYS A 69 2.67 9.80 4.52
C LYS A 69 2.62 8.95 3.25
N THR A 70 3.70 8.25 2.93
CA THR A 70 3.72 7.34 1.76
C THR A 70 2.74 6.18 1.89
N ALA A 71 2.41 5.74 3.12
CA ALA A 71 1.43 4.68 3.32
C ALA A 71 0.01 5.16 2.99
N ALA A 72 -0.38 6.33 3.50
CA ALA A 72 -1.66 6.95 3.18
C ALA A 72 -1.78 7.26 1.68
N TYR A 73 -0.73 7.82 1.09
CA TYR A 73 -0.68 8.03 -0.35
C TYR A 73 -0.83 6.72 -1.13
N GLY A 74 -0.16 5.64 -0.69
CA GLY A 74 -0.23 4.34 -1.35
C GLY A 74 -1.62 3.73 -1.34
N LEU A 75 -2.35 3.83 -0.21
CA LEU A 75 -3.76 3.40 -0.14
C LEU A 75 -4.63 4.18 -1.13
N LEU A 76 -4.50 5.50 -1.14
CA LEU A 76 -5.31 6.38 -2.00
C LEU A 76 -4.96 6.25 -3.48
N ARG A 77 -3.68 6.05 -3.80
CA ARG A 77 -3.19 6.00 -5.18
C ARG A 77 -3.31 4.61 -5.80
N PHE A 78 -3.10 3.54 -5.03
CA PHE A 78 -3.06 2.18 -5.58
C PHE A 78 -4.25 1.34 -5.12
N SER A 79 -4.49 1.23 -3.81
CA SER A 79 -5.51 0.29 -3.31
C SER A 79 -6.92 0.66 -3.80
N LEU A 80 -7.35 1.91 -3.63
CA LEU A 80 -8.70 2.32 -4.04
C LEU A 80 -8.89 2.33 -5.58
N PRO A 81 -7.95 2.87 -6.38
CA PRO A 81 -8.18 2.97 -7.82
C PRO A 81 -8.00 1.63 -8.56
N LEU A 82 -7.09 0.76 -8.09
CA LEU A 82 -6.88 -0.55 -8.73
C LEU A 82 -7.98 -1.57 -8.38
N PHE A 83 -8.66 -1.40 -7.25
CA PHE A 83 -9.66 -2.35 -6.75
C PHE A 83 -10.97 -1.65 -6.32
N PRO A 84 -11.63 -0.91 -7.22
CA PRO A 84 -12.76 -0.05 -6.87
C PRO A 84 -14.05 -0.79 -6.46
N ASN A 85 -14.18 -2.08 -6.78
CA ASN A 85 -15.37 -2.90 -6.52
C ASN A 85 -15.14 -4.00 -5.47
N ALA A 86 -13.96 -4.01 -4.84
CA ALA A 86 -13.61 -4.94 -3.76
C ALA A 86 -14.47 -4.71 -2.50
#